data_AF-A0A5D2BF71-F1
#
_entry.id   AF-A0A5D2BF71-F1
#
_cell.length_a   1.000
_cell.length_b   1.000
_cell.length_c   1.000
_cell.angle_alpha   90.00
_cell.angle_beta   90.00
_cell.angle_gamma   90.00
#
_symmetry.space_group_name_H-M   'P 1'
#
loop_
_entity.id
_entity.type
_entity.pdbx_description
1 polymer ?
#
loop_
_entity_poly.entity_id
_entity_poly.type
_entity_poly.pdbx_seq_one_letter_code
_entity_poly.pdbx_strand_id
1 'polypeptide(L)'
;MRRKFYCKNSVAFVFLVVFFCCMSVLIISMLKVPDVDTGNGAMSIYDDTPLKSSGNDKSVGTFGNMMIDMLPEDLAFTVFVPSETAFERDLRLSANDSLVEEKINDTYVVISRVLGFSAIPRGLGTATVPISGEEVSYDSLSGFELFVSKYAGGVLVVNGVKSESVDIKRGKLVVHVMDGVIMDAEFEQSIQPDFDDDD
;
A
#
# COMPACT_ATOMS: atom_id res chain seq x y z
N MET A 1 2.90 4.13 -62.00
CA MET A 1 2.42 5.53 -61.89
C MET A 1 2.13 5.84 -60.43
N ARG A 2 3.00 6.59 -59.74
CA ARG A 2 2.76 7.07 -58.36
C ARG A 2 2.17 8.49 -58.44
N ARG A 3 0.87 8.62 -58.20
CA ARG A 3 0.18 9.91 -58.10
C ARG A 3 0.62 10.59 -56.79
N LYS A 4 1.60 11.50 -56.87
CA LYS A 4 1.93 12.41 -55.77
C LYS A 4 0.80 13.43 -55.67
N PHE A 5 -0.08 13.25 -54.69
CA PHE A 5 -1.07 14.26 -54.31
C PHE A 5 -0.34 15.42 -53.61
N TYR A 6 0.22 16.34 -54.40
CA TYR A 6 0.61 17.63 -53.87
C TYR A 6 -0.67 18.45 -53.65
N CYS A 7 -1.08 18.57 -52.38
CA CYS A 7 -2.19 19.44 -52.00
C CYS A 7 -1.82 20.88 -52.39
N LYS A 8 -2.54 21.42 -53.38
CA LYS A 8 -2.31 22.75 -53.96
C LYS A 8 -2.62 23.90 -53.00
N ASN A 9 -3.20 23.59 -51.83
CA ASN A 9 -3.58 24.54 -50.78
C ASN A 9 -2.87 24.16 -49.48
N SER A 10 -1.69 24.74 -49.26
CA SER A 10 -0.90 24.57 -48.02
C SER A 10 -1.76 24.86 -46.77
N VAL A 11 -2.62 25.87 -46.85
CA VAL A 11 -3.58 26.22 -45.80
C VAL A 11 -4.53 25.06 -45.49
N ALA A 12 -5.12 24.44 -46.52
CA ALA A 12 -6.05 23.32 -46.33
C ALA A 12 -5.35 22.10 -45.73
N PHE A 13 -4.08 21.85 -46.09
CA PHE A 13 -3.28 20.77 -45.53
C PHE A 13 -3.00 20.99 -44.03
N VAL A 14 -2.62 22.20 -43.64
CA VAL A 14 -2.39 22.54 -42.22
C VAL A 14 -3.69 22.39 -41.41
N PHE A 15 -4.82 22.86 -41.93
CA PHE A 15 -6.12 22.65 -41.29
C PHE A 15 -6.46 21.16 -41.12
N LEU A 16 -6.15 20.34 -42.12
CA LEU A 16 -6.38 18.89 -42.07
C LEU A 16 -5.54 18.22 -40.96
N VAL A 17 -4.26 18.59 -40.87
CA VAL A 17 -3.34 18.05 -39.84
C VAL A 17 -3.76 18.48 -38.43
N VAL A 18 -4.10 19.76 -38.25
CA VAL A 18 -4.59 20.27 -36.95
C VAL A 18 -5.88 19.55 -36.56
N PHE A 19 -6.81 19.36 -37.50
CA PHE A 19 -8.06 18.65 -37.24
C PHE A 19 -7.81 17.19 -36.82
N PHE A 20 -6.90 16.47 -37.49
CA PHE A 20 -6.55 15.11 -37.09
C PHE A 20 -5.86 15.04 -35.73
N CYS A 21 -4.99 15.99 -35.39
CA CYS A 21 -4.38 16.07 -34.06
C CYS A 21 -5.41 16.38 -32.96
N CYS A 22 -6.35 17.29 -33.22
CA CYS A 22 -7.43 17.57 -32.27
C CYS A 22 -8.31 16.34 -32.06
N MET A 23 -8.68 15.65 -33.14
CA MET A 23 -9.48 14.43 -33.06
C MET A 23 -8.74 13.30 -32.36
N SER A 24 -7.43 13.13 -32.57
CA SER A 24 -6.66 12.10 -31.85
C SER A 24 -6.55 12.41 -30.35
N VAL A 25 -6.35 13.68 -29.96
CA VAL A 25 -6.35 14.08 -28.54
C VAL A 25 -7.73 13.87 -27.91
N LEU A 26 -8.81 14.19 -28.63
CA LEU A 26 -10.18 13.94 -28.17
C LEU A 26 -10.46 12.43 -28.05
N ILE A 27 -10.03 11.62 -29.01
CA ILE A 27 -10.16 10.16 -28.96
C ILE A 27 -9.37 9.59 -27.78
N ILE A 28 -8.13 10.02 -27.54
CA ILE A 28 -7.31 9.57 -26.39
C ILE A 28 -7.94 10.04 -25.07
N SER A 29 -8.53 11.23 -25.02
CA SER A 29 -9.22 11.78 -23.85
C SER A 29 -10.56 11.07 -23.57
N MET A 30 -11.24 10.58 -24.62
CA MET A 30 -12.46 9.76 -24.54
C MET A 30 -12.16 8.27 -24.36
N LEU A 31 -10.94 7.81 -24.70
CA LEU A 31 -10.37 6.51 -24.31
C LEU A 31 -9.93 6.51 -22.84
N LYS A 32 -10.66 7.23 -22.00
CA LYS A 32 -10.67 7.00 -20.57
C LYS A 32 -11.08 5.54 -20.37
N VAL A 33 -10.19 4.81 -19.71
CA VAL A 33 -10.40 3.50 -19.09
C VAL A 33 -11.83 3.45 -18.53
N PRO A 34 -12.59 2.36 -18.71
CA PRO A 34 -13.98 2.30 -18.26
C PRO A 34 -14.08 2.80 -16.82
N ASP A 35 -14.74 3.94 -16.64
CA ASP A 35 -15.14 4.43 -15.34
C ASP A 35 -16.07 3.36 -14.75
N VAL A 36 -15.64 2.77 -13.63
CA VAL A 36 -16.53 2.05 -12.73
C VAL A 36 -17.70 2.98 -12.42
N ASP A 37 -18.89 2.44 -12.61
CA ASP A 37 -20.19 3.10 -12.42
C ASP A 37 -20.18 3.95 -11.14
N THR A 38 -20.08 5.27 -11.31
CA THR A 38 -20.27 6.22 -10.20
C THR A 38 -21.77 6.34 -9.98
N GLY A 39 -22.32 5.35 -9.28
CA GLY A 39 -23.65 5.41 -8.73
C GLY A 39 -23.71 6.57 -7.72
N ASN A 40 -24.56 7.55 -8.00
CA ASN A 40 -25.00 8.54 -7.03
C ASN A 40 -25.60 7.85 -5.80
N GLY A 41 -24.77 7.62 -4.78
CA GLY A 41 -25.17 7.26 -3.43
C GLY A 41 -24.72 8.38 -2.51
N ALA A 42 -25.67 9.12 -1.97
CA ALA A 42 -25.40 10.02 -0.86
C ALA A 42 -24.64 9.27 0.24
N MET A 43 -23.63 9.94 0.79
CA MET A 43 -22.88 9.58 1.99
C MET A 43 -23.78 8.93 3.04
N SER A 44 -23.72 7.61 3.14
CA SER A 44 -24.13 6.84 4.31
C SER A 44 -22.86 6.25 4.90
N ILE A 45 -22.30 6.96 5.86
CA ILE A 45 -21.42 6.39 6.86
C ILE A 45 -22.23 5.26 7.54
N TYR A 46 -21.59 4.12 7.82
CA TYR A 46 -22.17 2.86 8.29
C TYR A 46 -22.83 2.02 7.19
N ASP A 47 -22.02 1.47 6.27
CA ASP A 47 -22.37 0.20 5.64
C ASP A 47 -21.63 -0.91 6.40
N ASP A 48 -22.39 -1.58 7.26
CA ASP A 48 -22.02 -2.70 8.11
C ASP A 48 -21.76 -3.94 7.23
N THR A 49 -20.74 -3.82 6.38
CA THR A 49 -20.32 -4.90 5.51
C THR A 49 -19.49 -5.83 6.38
N PRO A 50 -19.91 -7.09 6.60
CA PRO A 50 -19.08 -8.01 7.35
C PRO A 50 -17.77 -8.12 6.60
N LEU A 51 -16.68 -7.77 7.28
CA LEU A 51 -15.29 -7.97 6.86
C LEU A 51 -15.26 -9.24 6.02
N LYS A 52 -15.15 -9.09 4.71
CA LYS A 52 -15.24 -10.22 3.79
C LYS A 52 -13.92 -10.93 3.96
N SER A 53 -13.87 -11.86 4.93
CA SER A 53 -12.74 -12.69 5.30
C SER A 53 -12.16 -13.32 4.03
N SER A 54 -11.23 -12.62 3.41
CA SER A 54 -10.40 -13.05 2.31
C SER A 54 -9.34 -13.98 2.93
N GLY A 55 -9.83 -15.14 3.38
CA GLY A 55 -9.13 -16.20 4.08
C GLY A 55 -8.31 -15.74 5.27
N ASN A 56 -8.89 -15.64 6.47
CA ASN A 56 -8.14 -15.38 7.72
C ASN A 56 -6.95 -16.37 7.85
N ASP A 57 -5.74 -15.90 7.51
CA ASP A 57 -4.54 -16.63 7.85
C ASP A 57 -4.23 -16.21 9.27
N LYS A 58 -4.47 -17.15 10.17
CA LYS A 58 -4.17 -17.00 11.60
C LYS A 58 -2.71 -16.61 11.85
N SER A 59 -1.81 -16.76 10.88
CA SER A 59 -0.42 -16.32 11.00
C SER A 59 -0.24 -14.80 10.90
N VAL A 60 -1.15 -14.08 10.24
CA VAL A 60 -1.07 -12.62 10.04
C VAL A 60 -1.74 -11.84 11.17
N GLY A 61 -2.74 -12.44 11.83
CA GLY A 61 -3.46 -11.82 12.93
C GLY A 61 -4.51 -10.78 12.51
N THR A 62 -5.27 -10.28 13.47
CA THR A 62 -6.46 -9.46 13.25
C THR A 62 -6.12 -8.11 12.62
N PHE A 63 -5.21 -7.36 13.23
CA PHE A 63 -4.80 -6.04 12.73
C PHE A 63 -4.05 -6.15 11.40
N GLY A 64 -3.27 -7.21 11.21
CA GLY A 64 -2.59 -7.47 9.95
C GLY A 64 -3.56 -7.73 8.79
N ASN A 65 -4.64 -8.47 9.03
CA ASN A 65 -5.70 -8.62 8.02
C ASN A 65 -6.38 -7.27 7.74
N MET A 66 -6.61 -6.42 8.77
CA MET A 66 -7.16 -5.08 8.55
C MET A 66 -6.25 -4.21 7.66
N MET A 67 -4.93 -4.28 7.84
CA MET A 67 -3.98 -3.59 6.93
C MET A 67 -4.09 -4.07 5.49
N ILE A 68 -4.22 -5.38 5.29
CA ILE A 68 -4.33 -5.99 3.96
C ILE A 68 -5.64 -5.59 3.29
N ASP A 69 -6.75 -5.55 4.04
CA ASP A 69 -8.07 -5.18 3.54
C ASP A 69 -8.16 -3.71 3.11
N MET A 70 -7.24 -2.85 3.59
CA MET A 70 -7.12 -1.46 3.12
C MET A 70 -6.43 -1.32 1.75
N LEU A 71 -5.80 -2.38 1.24
CA LEU A 71 -5.07 -2.34 -0.03
C LEU A 71 -5.89 -2.90 -1.20
N PRO A 72 -5.65 -2.39 -2.42
CA PRO A 72 -6.28 -2.94 -3.61
C PRO A 72 -5.72 -4.32 -3.96
N GLU A 73 -6.59 -5.32 -4.10
CA GLU A 73 -6.20 -6.72 -4.37
C GLU A 73 -5.63 -6.93 -5.79
N ASP A 74 -5.88 -6.02 -6.72
CA ASP A 74 -5.52 -6.13 -8.14
C ASP A 74 -4.16 -5.50 -8.48
N LEU A 75 -3.48 -4.91 -7.51
CA LEU A 75 -2.15 -4.32 -7.65
C LEU A 75 -1.11 -5.08 -6.83
N ALA A 76 0.14 -5.03 -7.28
CA ALA A 76 1.25 -5.69 -6.61
C ALA A 76 1.80 -4.79 -5.50
N PHE A 77 1.60 -5.20 -4.25
CA PHE A 77 2.21 -4.58 -3.07
C PHE A 77 3.00 -5.61 -2.28
N THR A 78 3.98 -5.11 -1.53
CA THR A 78 4.57 -5.84 -0.41
C THR A 78 4.24 -5.11 0.87
N VAL A 79 3.75 -5.83 1.87
CA VAL A 79 3.39 -5.27 3.18
C VAL A 79 4.18 -5.95 4.27
N PHE A 80 4.88 -5.14 5.07
CA PHE A 80 5.53 -5.57 6.30
C PHE A 80 4.55 -5.37 7.45
N VAL A 81 3.88 -6.45 7.82
CA VAL A 81 2.80 -6.44 8.81
C VAL A 81 3.39 -6.77 10.19
N PRO A 82 3.20 -5.94 11.22
CA PRO A 82 3.60 -6.30 12.57
C PRO A 82 2.84 -7.55 13.06
N SER A 83 3.50 -8.42 13.83
CA SER A 83 2.83 -9.51 14.54
C SER A 83 1.84 -8.96 15.58
N GLU A 84 0.84 -9.76 16.00
CA GLU A 84 -0.10 -9.32 17.04
C GLU A 84 0.64 -8.91 18.32
N THR A 85 1.71 -9.64 18.67
CA THR A 85 2.58 -9.29 19.80
C THR A 85 3.31 -7.97 19.61
N ALA A 86 3.71 -7.63 18.39
CA ALA A 86 4.32 -6.33 18.10
C ALA A 86 3.30 -5.19 18.16
N PHE A 87 2.07 -5.41 17.67
CA PHE A 87 0.97 -4.46 17.83
C PHE A 87 0.65 -4.16 19.30
N GLU A 88 0.54 -5.20 20.13
CA GLU A 88 0.28 -5.05 21.56
C GLU A 88 1.43 -4.36 22.28
N ARG A 89 2.67 -4.73 21.96
CA ARG A 89 3.88 -4.22 22.64
C ARG A 89 4.19 -2.78 22.24
N ASP A 90 4.19 -2.48 20.95
CA ASP A 90 4.74 -1.23 20.41
C ASP A 90 3.65 -0.16 20.21
N LEU A 91 2.39 -0.58 19.94
CA LEU A 91 1.25 0.33 19.74
C LEU A 91 0.19 0.26 20.83
N ARG A 92 0.31 -0.68 21.79
CA ARG A 92 -0.70 -0.93 22.84
C ARG A 92 -2.08 -1.25 22.27
N LEU A 93 -2.13 -1.79 21.06
CA LEU A 93 -3.35 -2.23 20.40
C LEU A 93 -3.58 -3.70 20.70
N SER A 94 -4.60 -3.99 21.49
CA SER A 94 -5.13 -5.34 21.71
C SER A 94 -6.41 -5.54 20.93
N ALA A 95 -6.60 -6.71 20.29
CA ALA A 95 -7.83 -6.97 19.53
C ALA A 95 -9.09 -6.93 20.41
N ASN A 96 -8.96 -7.27 21.70
CA ASN A 96 -10.08 -7.31 22.65
C ASN A 96 -10.57 -5.90 23.04
N ASP A 97 -9.68 -4.92 23.15
CA ASP A 97 -10.04 -3.58 23.64
C ASP A 97 -10.15 -2.54 22.52
N SER A 98 -9.39 -2.73 21.44
CA SER A 98 -9.24 -1.71 20.38
C SER A 98 -10.35 -1.79 19.32
N LEU A 99 -11.06 -2.91 19.25
CA LEU A 99 -12.16 -3.13 18.28
C LEU A 99 -13.55 -2.80 18.85
N VAL A 100 -13.62 -2.16 20.03
CA VAL A 100 -14.87 -1.63 20.58
C VAL A 100 -15.27 -0.38 19.78
N GLU A 101 -16.58 -0.18 19.53
CA GLU A 101 -17.11 0.90 18.67
C GLU A 101 -16.55 2.30 18.99
N GLU A 102 -16.26 2.58 20.26
CA GLU A 102 -15.71 3.87 20.70
C GLU A 102 -14.26 4.10 20.24
N LYS A 103 -13.47 3.02 20.11
CA LYS A 103 -12.01 3.06 19.83
C LYS A 103 -11.63 2.59 18.43
N ILE A 104 -12.60 2.12 17.65
CA ILE A 104 -12.33 1.56 16.32
C ILE A 104 -11.77 2.61 15.34
N ASN A 105 -12.21 3.87 15.47
CA ASN A 105 -11.71 4.97 14.65
C ASN A 105 -10.24 5.28 14.94
N ASP A 106 -9.87 5.36 16.21
CA ASP A 106 -8.49 5.60 16.63
C ASP A 106 -7.58 4.45 16.16
N THR A 107 -8.07 3.22 16.30
CA THR A 107 -7.40 2.01 15.81
C THR A 107 -7.18 2.07 14.29
N TYR A 108 -8.20 2.47 13.53
CA TYR A 108 -8.09 2.63 12.09
C TYR A 108 -7.06 3.69 11.70
N VAL A 109 -7.01 4.83 12.41
CA VAL A 109 -6.00 5.88 12.19
C VAL A 109 -4.59 5.31 12.40
N VAL A 110 -4.35 4.62 13.51
CA VAL A 110 -3.04 4.00 13.80
C VAL A 110 -2.67 2.98 12.73
N ILE A 111 -3.57 2.07 12.38
CA ILE A 111 -3.32 1.02 11.39
C ILE A 111 -3.05 1.60 9.99
N SER A 112 -3.83 2.59 9.57
CA SER A 112 -3.62 3.26 8.27
C SER A 112 -2.27 3.98 8.21
N ARG A 113 -1.81 4.54 9.35
CA ARG A 113 -0.53 5.21 9.43
C ARG A 113 0.63 4.22 9.38
N VAL A 114 0.55 3.12 10.13
CA VAL A 114 1.52 2.02 10.07
C VAL A 114 1.60 1.44 8.65
N LEU A 115 0.45 1.21 8.00
CA LEU A 115 0.40 0.75 6.61
C LEU A 115 1.13 1.70 5.66
N GLY A 116 0.98 3.01 5.86
CA GLY A 116 1.69 4.02 5.09
C GLY A 116 3.21 3.84 5.15
N PHE A 117 3.76 3.53 6.32
CA PHE A 117 5.20 3.32 6.51
C PHE A 117 5.69 1.95 6.04
N SER A 118 4.85 0.91 6.12
CA SER A 118 5.29 -0.47 6.01
C SER A 118 4.90 -1.18 4.70
N ALA A 119 4.22 -0.49 3.78
CA ALA A 119 3.87 -1.03 2.48
C ALA A 119 4.67 -0.40 1.34
N ILE A 120 5.12 -1.22 0.39
CA ILE A 120 5.81 -0.80 -0.84
C ILE A 120 4.89 -1.09 -2.04
N PRO A 121 4.72 -0.15 -2.99
CA PRO A 121 3.89 -0.33 -4.19
C PRO A 121 4.56 -1.22 -5.27
N ARG A 122 5.09 -2.37 -4.86
CA ARG A 122 5.61 -3.41 -5.75
C ARG A 122 5.64 -4.77 -5.04
N GLY A 123 5.60 -5.84 -5.83
CA GLY A 123 5.88 -7.18 -5.31
C GLY A 123 7.38 -7.37 -5.02
N LEU A 124 7.69 -7.62 -3.75
CA LEU A 124 9.01 -7.92 -3.20
C LEU A 124 8.91 -9.17 -2.32
N GLY A 125 9.36 -10.30 -2.88
CA GLY A 125 9.56 -11.54 -2.13
C GLY A 125 11.00 -11.72 -1.69
N THR A 126 11.25 -12.61 -0.73
CA THR A 126 12.60 -12.84 -0.20
C THR A 126 13.58 -13.31 -1.26
N ALA A 127 13.11 -14.02 -2.29
CA ALA A 127 13.93 -14.49 -3.41
C ALA A 127 14.56 -13.35 -4.22
N THR A 128 13.96 -12.16 -4.22
CA THR A 128 14.46 -10.98 -4.95
C THR A 128 15.51 -10.21 -4.16
N VAL A 129 15.54 -10.36 -2.83
CA VAL A 129 16.51 -9.68 -1.96
C VAL A 129 17.82 -10.50 -1.91
N PRO A 130 18.99 -9.91 -2.19
CA PRO A 130 20.27 -10.62 -2.16
C PRO A 130 20.60 -11.19 -0.76
N ILE A 131 21.25 -12.36 -0.73
CA ILE A 131 21.83 -12.94 0.51
C ILE A 131 23.26 -12.40 0.66
N SER A 132 23.41 -11.07 0.78
CA SER A 132 24.70 -10.42 1.04
C SER A 132 24.72 -9.71 2.39
N GLY A 133 23.56 -9.55 3.04
CA GLY A 133 23.41 -8.65 4.18
C GLY A 133 23.45 -7.17 3.78
N GLU A 134 23.62 -6.86 2.50
CA GLU A 134 23.55 -5.49 1.98
C GLU A 134 22.10 -5.02 2.01
N GLU A 135 21.92 -3.77 2.42
CA GLU A 135 20.61 -3.13 2.46
C GLU A 135 20.23 -2.60 1.09
N VAL A 136 19.00 -2.87 0.68
CA VAL A 136 18.37 -2.30 -0.49
C VAL A 136 17.28 -1.35 -0.02
N SER A 137 17.34 -0.10 -0.48
CA SER A 137 16.36 0.93 -0.16
C SER A 137 15.13 0.85 -1.06
N TYR A 138 13.95 1.07 -0.47
CA TYR A 138 12.66 1.21 -1.14
C TYR A 138 11.83 2.32 -0.50
N ASP A 139 11.08 3.05 -1.31
CA ASP A 139 10.08 4.00 -0.81
C ASP A 139 8.80 3.26 -0.41
N SER A 140 8.33 3.51 0.81
CA SER A 140 7.00 3.08 1.26
C SER A 140 5.88 3.93 0.65
N LEU A 141 4.63 3.59 0.94
CA LEU A 141 3.45 4.35 0.52
C LEU A 141 3.45 5.80 1.00
N SER A 142 4.00 6.08 2.18
CA SER A 142 4.12 7.45 2.71
C SER A 142 5.37 8.18 2.22
N GLY A 143 6.25 7.52 1.46
CA GLY A 143 7.58 8.02 1.10
C GLY A 143 8.63 7.83 2.20
N PHE A 144 8.31 7.11 3.29
CA PHE A 144 9.29 6.69 4.28
C PHE A 144 10.23 5.62 3.70
N GLU A 145 11.54 5.80 3.90
CA GLU A 145 12.58 4.94 3.33
C GLU A 145 12.73 3.64 4.12
N LEU A 146 12.63 2.52 3.40
CA LEU A 146 12.75 1.16 3.93
C LEU A 146 14.05 0.51 3.46
N PHE A 147 14.96 0.26 4.40
CA PHE A 147 16.20 -0.49 4.23
C PHE A 147 15.95 -1.97 4.47
N VAL A 148 15.89 -2.72 3.38
CA VAL A 148 15.58 -4.16 3.39
C VAL A 148 16.86 -4.96 3.17
N SER A 149 17.20 -5.84 4.11
CA SER A 149 18.30 -6.79 3.99
C SER A 149 17.82 -8.21 4.28
N LYS A 150 18.59 -9.20 3.83
CA LYS A 150 18.30 -10.62 4.06
C LYS A 150 19.53 -11.36 4.56
N TYR A 151 19.38 -12.05 5.69
CA TYR A 151 20.45 -12.83 6.32
C TYR A 151 20.41 -14.30 5.92
N ALA A 152 21.50 -15.01 6.19
CA ALA A 152 21.56 -16.47 6.06
C ALA A 152 20.45 -17.11 6.90
N GLY A 153 19.65 -17.99 6.29
CA GLY A 153 18.45 -18.57 6.90
C GLY A 153 17.12 -17.99 6.41
N GLY A 154 17.15 -16.99 5.53
CA GLY A 154 15.94 -16.43 4.90
C GLY A 154 15.21 -15.39 5.76
N VAL A 155 15.80 -14.98 6.89
CA VAL A 155 15.29 -13.91 7.75
C VAL A 155 15.45 -12.59 7.01
N LEU A 156 14.33 -11.90 6.81
CA LEU A 156 14.29 -10.54 6.28
C LEU A 156 14.44 -9.56 7.45
N VAL A 157 15.19 -8.49 7.25
CA VAL A 157 15.30 -7.39 8.20
C VAL A 157 14.96 -6.10 7.47
N VAL A 158 14.04 -5.32 8.04
CA VAL A 158 13.59 -4.05 7.49
C VAL A 158 13.72 -2.98 8.56
N ASN A 159 14.55 -1.97 8.32
CA ASN A 159 14.86 -0.91 9.29
C ASN A 159 15.22 -1.45 10.69
N GLY A 160 15.97 -2.55 10.74
CA GLY A 160 16.36 -3.22 11.99
C GLY A 160 15.32 -4.18 12.58
N VAL A 161 14.09 -4.21 12.07
CA VAL A 161 13.03 -5.13 12.51
C VAL A 161 13.13 -6.46 11.76
N LYS A 162 13.09 -7.58 12.50
CA LYS A 162 13.20 -8.94 11.94
C LYS A 162 11.85 -9.49 11.51
N SER A 163 11.84 -10.27 10.44
CA SER A 163 10.67 -11.04 10.03
C SER A 163 10.48 -12.30 10.89
N GLU A 164 9.25 -12.59 11.30
CA GLU A 164 8.83 -13.86 11.87
C GLU A 164 8.37 -14.85 10.80
N SER A 165 7.64 -14.35 9.80
CA SER A 165 7.14 -15.12 8.65
C SER A 165 7.30 -14.30 7.37
N VAL A 166 7.61 -14.95 6.25
CA VAL A 166 7.92 -14.27 4.99
C VAL A 166 7.18 -14.91 3.82
N ASP A 167 7.01 -14.14 2.75
CA ASP A 167 6.45 -14.57 1.46
C ASP A 167 5.02 -15.14 1.52
N ILE A 168 4.18 -14.65 2.44
CA ILE A 168 2.76 -15.01 2.52
C ILE A 168 2.03 -14.33 1.34
N LYS A 169 1.34 -15.12 0.51
CA LYS A 169 0.66 -14.60 -0.70
C LYS A 169 -0.82 -14.35 -0.46
N ARG A 170 -1.28 -13.14 -0.79
CA ARG A 170 -2.70 -12.72 -0.79
C ARG A 170 -3.06 -12.07 -2.12
N GLY A 171 -3.60 -12.85 -3.05
CA GLY A 171 -3.80 -12.37 -4.42
C GLY A 171 -2.48 -11.94 -5.06
N LYS A 172 -2.35 -10.65 -5.39
CA LYS A 172 -1.10 -10.06 -5.90
C LYS A 172 -0.21 -9.44 -4.81
N LEU A 173 -0.67 -9.43 -3.56
CA LEU A 173 0.07 -8.92 -2.41
C LEU A 173 1.06 -9.98 -1.90
N VAL A 174 2.22 -9.50 -1.43
CA VAL A 174 3.20 -10.28 -0.67
C VAL A 174 3.25 -9.72 0.75
N VAL A 175 3.04 -10.58 1.73
CA VAL A 175 3.00 -10.20 3.15
C VAL A 175 4.17 -10.84 3.87
N HIS A 176 4.87 -10.03 4.66
CA HIS A 176 5.89 -10.49 5.61
C HIS A 176 5.48 -10.04 7.00
N VAL A 177 5.43 -10.97 7.94
CA VAL A 177 5.10 -10.70 9.35
C VAL A 177 6.38 -10.34 10.08
N MET A 178 6.35 -9.25 10.86
CA MET A 178 7.51 -8.62 11.49
C MET A 178 7.38 -8.63 13.02
N ASP A 179 8.47 -8.90 13.73
CA ASP A 179 8.57 -8.83 15.21
C ASP A 179 8.78 -7.38 15.68
N GLY A 180 8.01 -6.45 15.13
CA GLY A 180 8.11 -5.03 15.46
C GLY A 180 7.35 -4.17 14.48
N VAL A 181 7.08 -2.95 14.90
CA VAL A 181 6.36 -1.98 14.09
C VAL A 181 7.36 -1.05 13.40
N ILE A 182 7.23 -0.94 12.08
CA ILE A 182 8.04 -0.04 11.26
C ILE A 182 7.29 1.29 11.15
N MET A 183 7.90 2.37 11.65
CA MET A 183 7.35 3.72 11.62
C MET A 183 8.46 4.78 11.65
N ASP A 184 8.09 6.04 11.41
CA ASP A 184 9.01 7.16 11.64
C ASP A 184 9.07 7.58 13.12
N ALA A 185 10.11 8.34 13.46
CA ALA A 185 10.35 8.77 14.84
C ALA A 185 9.29 9.76 15.36
N GLU A 186 8.65 10.53 14.46
CA GLU A 186 7.59 11.47 14.83
C GLU A 186 6.34 10.71 15.29
N PHE A 187 5.93 9.71 14.51
CA PHE A 187 4.84 8.83 14.87
C PHE A 187 5.18 8.04 16.13
N GLU A 188 6.38 7.47 16.25
CA GLU A 188 6.78 6.73 17.45
C GLU A 188 6.63 7.59 18.72
N GLN A 189 7.08 8.84 18.69
CA GLN A 189 6.93 9.78 19.81
C GLN A 189 5.47 10.07 20.14
N SER A 190 4.57 10.10 19.15
CA SER A 190 3.15 10.38 19.37
C SER A 190 2.39 9.25 20.09
N ILE A 191 2.98 8.05 20.18
CA ILE A 191 2.37 6.86 20.81
C ILE A 191 3.11 6.47 22.10
N GLN A 192 4.31 7.04 22.33
CA GLN A 192 4.98 6.92 23.62
C GLN A 192 4.12 7.60 24.70
N PRO A 193 4.02 7.00 25.90
CA PRO A 193 3.40 7.70 27.01
C PRO A 193 4.22 8.96 27.32
N ASP A 194 3.53 10.05 27.66
CA ASP A 194 4.15 11.13 28.41
C ASP A 194 4.66 10.50 29.71
N PHE A 195 5.97 10.25 29.79
CA PHE A 195 6.61 10.07 31.08
C PHE A 195 6.57 11.45 31.71
N ASP A 196 5.47 11.74 32.40
CA ASP A 196 5.44 12.81 33.38
C ASP A 196 6.55 12.48 34.39
N ASP A 197 7.68 13.16 34.25
CA ASP A 197 8.74 13.24 35.25
C ASP A 197 8.14 13.93 36.49
N ASP A 198 7.34 13.18 37.26
CA ASP A 198 6.95 13.54 38.62
C ASP A 198 8.18 13.34 39.53
N ASP A 199 9.02 14.38 39.59
CA ASP A 199 10.12 14.58 40.53
C ASP A 199 9.63 15.29 41.82
#